data_AF-S4RRY4-F1
#
_entry.id   AF-S4RRY4-F1
#
_cell.length_a   1.000
_cell.length_b   1.000
_cell.length_c   1.000
_cell.angle_alpha   90.00
_cell.angle_beta   90.00
_cell.angle_gamma   90.00
#
_symmetry.space_group_name_H-M   'P 1'
#
loop_
_entity.id
_entity.type
_entity.pdbx_description
1 polymer ?
#
loop_
_entity_poly.entity_id
_entity_poly.type
_entity_poly.pdbx_seq_one_letter_code
_entity_poly.pdbx_strand_id
1 'polypeptide(L)'
;QKVAFMVALGLATPEHVEGKGSQKARLSFVLRRTTANPLYSGAYYEPECERMIILYIHSNTSYTPSLPDDPTWRAEAEECCCVCKRSGLLLTCDACSGLYHLECLEPPLKSTPRGVWFCQECQQQGFKKDDAMLWPETLAVVHAYIAQKTTKEEERRRLLKRSAELRCQCEATEGRVSTVGLLITKSVESRSDLVAKEDQSRTSLERLRTLLALVQDSRSAAAATT
;
A
#
# COMPACT_ATOMS: atom_id res chain seq x y z
N GLN A 1 -2.65 5.25 -30.71
CA GLN A 1 -1.87 5.71 -29.54
C GLN A 1 -2.29 5.08 -28.21
N LYS A 2 -3.57 5.06 -27.81
CA LYS A 2 -4.01 4.43 -26.53
C LYS A 2 -3.73 2.92 -26.42
N VAL A 3 -3.84 2.18 -27.54
CA VAL A 3 -3.59 0.73 -27.56
C VAL A 3 -2.11 0.40 -27.38
N ALA A 4 -1.21 1.16 -28.02
CA ALA A 4 0.24 0.99 -27.85
C ALA A 4 0.68 1.28 -26.40
N PHE A 5 0.05 2.26 -25.75
CA PHE A 5 0.27 2.55 -24.33
C PHE A 5 -0.18 1.39 -23.43
N MET A 6 -1.32 0.77 -23.73
CA MET A 6 -1.80 -0.40 -22.98
C MET A 6 -0.95 -1.66 -23.20
N VAL A 7 -0.43 -1.87 -24.40
CA VAL A 7 0.50 -2.99 -24.70
C VAL A 7 1.85 -2.76 -23.99
N ALA A 8 2.35 -1.53 -23.97
CA ALA A 8 3.59 -1.19 -23.27
C ALA A 8 3.49 -1.37 -21.74
N LEU A 9 2.29 -1.22 -21.17
CA LEU A 9 2.00 -1.51 -19.76
C LEU A 9 1.66 -2.99 -19.50
N GLY A 10 1.74 -3.86 -20.51
CA GLY A 10 1.41 -5.29 -20.38
C GLY A 10 -0.08 -5.59 -20.18
N LEU A 11 -0.95 -4.60 -20.38
CA LEU A 11 -2.41 -4.69 -20.19
C LEU A 11 -3.13 -5.32 -21.39
N ALA A 12 -2.44 -5.48 -22.51
CA ALA A 12 -2.94 -6.13 -23.72
C ALA A 12 -1.80 -6.87 -24.44
N THR A 13 -2.07 -8.06 -24.96
CA THR A 13 -1.18 -8.75 -25.93
C THR A 13 -1.60 -8.38 -27.35
N PRO A 14 -0.67 -8.35 -28.32
CA PRO A 14 -0.92 -7.84 -29.67
C PRO A 14 -1.96 -8.64 -30.48
N GLU A 15 -2.37 -9.82 -30.01
CA GLU A 15 -3.33 -10.69 -30.69
C GLU A 15 -4.77 -10.15 -30.73
N HIS A 16 -5.05 -9.01 -30.08
CA HIS A 16 -6.42 -8.51 -29.92
C HIS A 16 -6.89 -7.52 -31.00
N VAL A 17 -6.11 -7.30 -32.07
CA VAL A 17 -6.49 -6.30 -33.08
C VAL A 17 -7.44 -6.84 -34.15
N GLU A 18 -7.53 -8.17 -34.34
CA GLU A 18 -8.40 -8.72 -35.39
C GLU A 18 -9.26 -9.88 -34.88
N GLY A 19 -10.54 -9.58 -34.64
CA GLY A 19 -11.63 -10.51 -34.91
C GLY A 19 -11.90 -11.62 -33.88
N LYS A 20 -13.12 -11.57 -33.33
CA LYS A 20 -13.97 -12.72 -32.92
C LYS A 20 -13.24 -13.95 -32.34
N GLY A 21 -12.99 -13.93 -31.02
CA GLY A 21 -12.32 -15.06 -30.35
C GLY A 21 -12.82 -15.35 -28.94
N SER A 22 -13.83 -16.21 -28.86
CA SER A 22 -14.10 -17.19 -27.79
C SER A 22 -14.33 -16.73 -26.35
N GLN A 23 -15.40 -17.26 -25.76
CA GLN A 23 -15.86 -17.07 -24.37
C GLN A 23 -14.78 -17.33 -23.30
N LYS A 24 -13.71 -18.06 -23.65
CA LYS A 24 -12.48 -18.25 -22.85
C LYS A 24 -11.67 -16.96 -22.62
N ALA A 25 -11.69 -15.98 -23.53
CA ALA A 25 -10.98 -14.71 -23.38
C ALA A 25 -11.70 -13.72 -22.45
N ARG A 26 -13.05 -13.77 -22.37
CA ARG A 26 -13.82 -13.01 -21.36
C ARG A 26 -13.51 -13.50 -19.95
N LEU A 27 -13.32 -14.80 -19.76
CA LEU A 27 -12.93 -15.37 -18.47
C LEU A 27 -11.50 -14.96 -18.06
N SER A 28 -10.54 -14.88 -18.98
CA SER A 28 -9.19 -14.38 -18.65
C SER A 28 -9.16 -12.87 -18.37
N PHE A 29 -10.00 -12.08 -19.05
CA PHE A 29 -10.16 -10.64 -18.79
C PHE A 29 -10.87 -10.38 -17.45
N VAL A 30 -11.84 -11.21 -17.07
CA VAL A 30 -12.48 -11.16 -15.75
C VAL A 30 -11.51 -11.62 -14.65
N LEU A 31 -10.74 -12.71 -14.86
CA LEU A 31 -9.74 -13.16 -13.91
C LEU A 31 -8.55 -12.19 -13.74
N ARG A 32 -8.17 -11.45 -14.78
CA ARG A 32 -7.15 -10.38 -14.68
C ARG A 32 -7.69 -9.08 -14.10
N ARG A 33 -8.99 -8.80 -14.20
CA ARG A 33 -9.64 -7.70 -13.48
C ARG A 33 -9.76 -7.98 -11.98
N THR A 34 -9.91 -9.24 -11.57
CA THR A 34 -9.92 -9.60 -10.14
C THR A 34 -8.53 -9.63 -9.50
N THR A 35 -7.43 -9.71 -10.27
CA THR A 35 -6.08 -9.43 -9.75
C THR A 35 -5.71 -7.94 -9.78
N ALA A 36 -6.44 -7.12 -10.54
CA ALA A 36 -6.48 -5.66 -10.38
C ALA A 36 -7.56 -5.28 -9.35
N ASN A 37 -7.40 -5.81 -8.14
CA ASN A 37 -8.26 -5.56 -7.01
C ASN A 37 -8.26 -4.03 -6.68
N PRO A 38 -9.42 -3.36 -6.65
CA PRO A 38 -9.55 -1.95 -6.27
C PRO A 38 -9.00 -1.65 -4.85
N LEU A 39 -8.71 -2.69 -4.07
CA LEU A 39 -8.07 -2.62 -2.75
C LEU A 39 -6.64 -2.04 -2.75
N TYR A 40 -6.06 -1.68 -3.91
CA TYR A 40 -4.70 -1.11 -3.98
C TYR A 40 -4.62 0.34 -4.47
N SER A 41 -5.73 1.08 -4.45
CA SER A 41 -5.73 2.52 -4.73
C SER A 41 -6.36 3.31 -3.59
N GLY A 42 -5.69 3.36 -2.44
CA GLY A 42 -5.64 4.52 -1.53
C GLY A 42 -6.94 5.12 -0.97
N ALA A 43 -8.10 4.54 -1.22
CA ALA A 43 -9.39 5.03 -0.76
C ALA A 43 -10.12 3.89 -0.07
N TYR A 44 -10.40 4.06 1.23
CA TYR A 44 -11.12 3.14 2.11
C TYR A 44 -10.36 1.92 2.62
N TYR A 45 -9.37 2.18 3.49
CA TYR A 45 -9.36 1.51 4.78
C TYR A 45 -8.75 2.47 5.82
N GLU A 46 -9.47 3.56 6.11
CA GLU A 46 -9.41 4.10 7.47
C GLU A 46 -9.88 2.96 8.37
N PRO A 47 -9.06 2.48 9.33
CA PRO A 47 -9.55 1.52 10.30
C PRO A 47 -10.75 2.16 10.99
N GLU A 48 -11.77 1.37 11.33
CA GLU A 48 -12.94 1.85 12.07
C GLU A 48 -12.54 2.63 13.35
N CYS A 49 -11.32 2.42 13.85
CA CYS A 49 -10.67 3.22 14.88
C CYS A 49 -10.43 4.70 14.52
N GLU A 50 -10.02 5.06 13.29
CA GLU A 50 -9.87 6.47 12.86
C GLU A 50 -11.24 7.15 12.74
N ARG A 51 -12.25 6.45 12.23
CA ARG A 51 -13.66 6.92 12.24
C ARG A 51 -14.20 7.12 13.65
N MET A 52 -13.88 6.21 14.58
CA MET A 52 -14.26 6.30 15.99
C MET A 52 -13.53 7.46 16.70
N ILE A 53 -12.25 7.69 16.39
CA ILE A 53 -11.48 8.84 16.89
C ILE A 53 -12.08 10.15 16.37
N ILE A 54 -12.46 10.22 15.08
CA ILE A 54 -13.08 11.42 14.48
C ILE A 54 -14.47 11.67 15.08
N LEU A 55 -15.31 10.64 15.27
CA LEU A 55 -16.63 10.78 15.89
C LEU A 55 -16.55 11.23 17.35
N TYR A 56 -15.56 10.75 18.10
CA TYR A 56 -15.33 11.14 19.51
C TYR A 56 -14.87 12.60 19.65
N ILE A 57 -14.12 13.13 18.69
CA ILE A 57 -13.71 14.55 18.68
C ILE A 57 -14.90 15.46 18.34
N HIS A 58 -15.86 15.00 17.53
CA HIS A 58 -17.06 15.78 17.17
C HIS A 58 -18.15 15.80 18.25
N SER A 59 -18.14 14.89 19.22
CA SER A 59 -19.11 14.89 20.33
C SER A 59 -18.79 15.89 21.46
N ASN A 60 -17.59 16.49 21.45
CA ASN A 60 -17.18 17.51 22.45
C ASN A 60 -17.17 18.95 21.91
N THR A 61 -17.59 19.16 20.67
CA THR A 61 -17.91 20.50 20.15
C THR A 61 -19.42 20.69 20.21
N SER A 62 -19.86 21.41 21.22
CA SER A 62 -21.18 22.02 21.34
C SER A 62 -21.52 22.83 20.09
N TYR A 63 -22.18 22.21 19.12
CA TYR A 63 -22.96 22.88 18.08
C TYR A 63 -24.13 21.97 17.71
N THR A 64 -25.28 22.22 18.34
CA THR A 64 -26.58 21.77 17.85
C THR A 64 -26.88 22.48 16.52
N PRO A 65 -26.99 21.78 15.37
CA PRO A 65 -27.55 22.37 14.18
C PRO A 65 -29.06 22.47 14.41
N SER A 66 -29.56 23.69 14.53
CA SER A 66 -30.98 24.00 14.58
C SER A 66 -31.69 23.48 13.32
N LEU A 67 -32.64 22.56 13.52
CA LEU A 67 -33.66 22.14 12.56
C LEU A 67 -35.05 22.29 13.21
N PRO A 68 -36.12 22.51 12.41
CA PRO A 68 -37.24 23.36 12.77
C PRO A 68 -38.44 22.61 13.38
N ASP A 69 -39.06 23.29 14.35
CA ASP A 69 -40.48 23.31 14.74
C ASP A 69 -41.29 21.99 14.72
N ASP A 70 -41.24 21.25 15.84
CA ASP A 70 -42.33 20.34 16.26
C ASP A 70 -42.86 20.78 17.65
N PRO A 71 -44.14 21.17 17.79
CA PRO A 71 -44.63 21.88 18.98
C PRO A 71 -45.16 20.98 20.10
N THR A 72 -44.78 19.70 20.23
CA THR A 72 -45.55 18.78 21.09
C THR A 72 -44.85 18.06 22.24
N TRP A 73 -43.61 18.36 22.64
CA TRP A 73 -43.03 17.77 23.87
C TRP A 73 -42.01 18.67 24.59
N ARG A 74 -42.44 19.84 25.08
CA ARG A 74 -41.78 20.47 26.23
C ARG A 74 -42.32 19.83 27.51
N ALA A 75 -41.77 18.69 27.89
CA ALA A 75 -41.58 18.46 29.31
C ALA A 75 -40.46 19.40 29.72
N GLU A 76 -40.82 20.61 30.15
CA GLU A 76 -39.95 21.43 30.99
C GLU A 76 -39.66 20.58 32.23
N ALA A 77 -38.62 19.75 32.16
CA ALA A 77 -37.96 19.29 33.36
C ALA A 77 -37.35 20.55 33.95
N GLU A 78 -38.15 21.25 34.75
CA GLU A 78 -37.73 22.42 35.50
C GLU A 78 -36.39 22.07 36.16
N GLU A 79 -35.33 22.79 35.76
CA GLU A 79 -34.00 22.67 36.33
C GLU A 79 -34.10 23.03 37.82
N CYS A 80 -34.37 22.02 38.62
CA CYS A 80 -34.75 22.13 40.02
C CYS A 80 -33.73 21.39 40.88
N CYS A 81 -33.44 21.95 42.06
CA CYS A 81 -32.55 21.31 43.01
C CYS A 81 -33.06 19.92 43.42
N CYS A 82 -32.20 18.90 43.37
CA CYS A 82 -32.53 17.54 43.78
C CYS A 82 -32.92 17.44 45.27
N VAL A 83 -32.54 18.42 46.09
CA VAL A 83 -32.83 18.46 47.54
C VAL A 83 -34.11 19.23 47.82
N CYS A 84 -34.22 20.48 47.36
CA CYS A 84 -35.35 21.36 47.71
C CYS A 84 -36.42 21.52 46.63
N LYS A 85 -36.21 20.91 45.44
CA LYS A 85 -37.11 20.97 44.27
C LYS A 85 -37.52 22.39 43.85
N ARG A 86 -36.64 23.37 44.07
CA ARG A 86 -36.81 24.75 43.62
C ARG A 86 -35.78 25.07 42.53
N SER A 87 -36.17 25.92 41.58
CA SER A 87 -35.28 26.55 40.62
C SER A 87 -34.49 27.69 41.27
N GLY A 88 -33.30 27.98 40.76
CA GLY A 88 -32.38 28.96 41.35
C GLY A 88 -30.96 28.86 40.81
N LEU A 89 -29.97 29.30 41.59
CA LEU A 89 -28.55 29.13 41.26
C LEU A 89 -28.08 27.72 41.64
N LEU A 90 -28.08 26.84 40.64
CA LEU A 90 -27.82 25.42 40.81
C LEU A 90 -26.41 25.05 40.31
N LEU A 91 -25.77 24.14 41.03
CA LEU A 91 -24.50 23.50 40.68
C LEU A 91 -24.79 22.12 40.08
N THR A 92 -24.21 21.86 38.92
CA THR A 92 -24.25 20.55 38.25
C THR A 92 -23.18 19.62 38.82
N CYS A 93 -23.54 18.36 39.04
CA CYS A 93 -22.56 17.30 39.31
C CYS A 93 -21.90 16.86 38.00
N ASP A 94 -20.59 16.60 38.00
CA ASP A 94 -19.89 16.11 36.79
C ASP A 94 -20.05 14.60 36.56
N ALA A 95 -20.57 13.85 37.55
CA ALA A 95 -20.82 12.42 37.44
C ALA A 95 -22.31 12.07 37.22
N CYS A 96 -23.23 12.99 37.47
CA CYS A 96 -24.66 12.76 37.27
C CYS A 96 -25.36 14.05 36.81
N SER A 97 -26.53 13.92 36.18
CA SER A 97 -27.33 15.08 35.73
C SER A 97 -28.05 15.84 36.87
N GLY A 98 -27.64 15.65 38.12
CA GLY A 98 -28.25 16.27 39.28
C GLY A 98 -27.84 17.73 39.48
N LEU A 99 -28.80 18.54 39.92
CA LEU A 99 -28.65 19.97 40.19
C LEU A 99 -28.80 20.25 41.68
N TYR A 100 -27.89 21.05 42.25
CA TYR A 100 -27.84 21.28 43.70
C TYR A 100 -27.58 22.76 44.03
N HIS A 101 -28.34 23.35 44.94
CA HIS A 101 -27.92 24.64 45.50
C HIS A 101 -26.70 24.46 46.39
N LEU A 102 -25.79 25.44 46.40
CA LEU A 102 -24.63 25.44 47.28
C LEU A 102 -24.99 25.30 48.76
N GLU A 103 -26.14 25.86 49.17
CA GLU A 103 -26.69 25.79 50.52
C GLU A 103 -27.41 24.47 50.84
N CYS A 104 -27.88 23.76 49.82
CA CYS A 104 -28.55 22.46 49.99
C CYS A 104 -27.56 21.29 50.05
N LEU A 105 -26.25 21.56 49.97
CA LEU A 105 -25.20 20.57 50.12
C LEU A 105 -24.84 20.40 51.61
N GLU A 106 -24.41 19.21 51.98
CA GLU A 106 -23.86 18.93 53.31
C GLU A 106 -22.35 18.58 53.19
N PRO A 107 -21.41 19.39 53.71
CA PRO A 107 -21.57 20.74 54.26
C PRO A 107 -21.87 21.80 53.17
N PRO A 108 -22.56 22.91 53.51
CA PRO A 108 -22.93 23.92 52.55
C PRO A 108 -21.70 24.63 51.99
N LEU A 109 -21.61 24.72 50.66
CA LEU A 109 -20.50 25.39 49.98
C LEU A 109 -20.73 26.90 49.99
N LYS A 110 -19.70 27.67 50.33
CA LYS A 110 -19.77 29.14 50.36
C LYS A 110 -19.48 29.80 49.00
N SER A 111 -18.93 29.04 48.06
CA SER A 111 -18.55 29.52 46.73
C SER A 111 -18.58 28.37 45.73
N THR A 112 -18.87 28.67 44.46
CA THR A 112 -18.76 27.71 43.36
C THR A 112 -17.34 27.13 43.30
N PRO A 113 -17.16 25.80 43.33
CA PRO A 113 -15.85 25.18 43.26
C PRO A 113 -15.17 25.50 41.93
N ARG A 114 -13.85 25.73 41.97
CA ARG A 114 -13.04 25.88 40.76
C ARG A 114 -12.56 24.50 40.30
N GLY A 115 -13.16 23.97 39.24
CA GLY A 115 -12.85 22.65 38.68
C GLY A 115 -13.97 21.64 38.93
N VAL A 116 -13.65 20.36 38.76
CA VAL A 116 -14.65 19.28 38.82
C VAL A 116 -15.26 19.12 40.21
N TRP A 117 -16.58 18.93 40.26
CA TRP A 117 -17.34 18.73 41.50
C TRP A 117 -18.34 17.57 41.38
N PHE A 118 -18.45 16.81 42.46
CA PHE A 118 -19.32 15.64 42.55
C PHE A 118 -20.28 15.81 43.72
N CYS A 119 -21.55 15.39 43.59
CA CYS A 119 -22.49 15.37 44.70
C CYS A 119 -22.12 14.32 45.75
N GLN A 120 -22.68 14.41 46.95
CA GLN A 120 -22.38 13.46 48.04
C GLN A 120 -22.63 12.01 47.65
N GLU A 121 -23.69 11.73 46.89
CA GLU A 121 -24.01 10.38 46.43
C GLU A 121 -22.93 9.83 45.50
N CYS A 122 -22.48 10.62 44.53
CA CYS A 122 -21.38 10.24 43.63
C CYS A 122 -20.05 10.11 44.39
N GLN A 123 -19.78 10.97 45.38
CA GLN A 123 -18.59 10.83 46.23
C GLN A 123 -18.62 9.54 47.06
N GLN A 124 -19.79 9.15 47.58
CA GLN A 124 -19.97 7.92 48.37
C GLN A 124 -19.93 6.65 47.50
N GLN A 125 -20.41 6.72 46.26
CA GLN A 125 -20.34 5.63 45.28
C GLN A 125 -18.93 5.38 44.73
N GLY A 126 -17.93 6.11 45.23
CA GLY A 126 -16.53 5.77 44.99
C GLY A 126 -15.98 6.34 43.70
N PHE A 127 -16.56 7.40 43.13
CA PHE A 127 -15.87 8.27 42.16
C PHE A 127 -14.75 9.04 42.88
N LYS A 128 -13.77 8.30 43.42
CA LYS A 128 -12.56 8.85 44.02
C LYS A 128 -11.74 9.44 42.89
N LYS A 129 -11.09 10.56 43.19
CA LYS A 129 -10.25 11.33 42.26
C LYS A 129 -9.11 10.53 41.61
N ASP A 130 -8.84 9.32 42.09
CA ASP A 130 -7.86 8.38 41.55
C ASP A 130 -8.41 7.49 40.42
N ASP A 131 -9.73 7.48 40.18
CA ASP A 131 -10.35 6.95 38.96
C ASP A 131 -10.36 7.97 37.81
N ALA A 132 -9.46 8.96 37.86
CA ALA A 132 -9.08 9.80 36.72
C ALA A 132 -8.35 9.01 35.60
N MET A 133 -8.47 7.68 35.59
CA MET A 133 -8.10 6.81 34.47
C MET A 133 -9.27 5.91 34.05
N LEU A 134 -10.51 6.41 34.11
CA LEU A 134 -11.66 5.79 33.46
C LEU A 134 -11.61 5.96 31.93
N TRP A 135 -10.57 5.44 31.26
CA TRP A 135 -10.68 5.04 29.85
C TRP A 135 -10.01 3.68 29.58
N PRO A 136 -10.54 2.57 30.15
CA PRO A 136 -10.08 1.22 29.80
C PRO A 136 -10.18 0.92 28.30
N GLU A 137 -11.26 1.40 27.66
CA GLU A 137 -11.52 1.14 26.23
C GLU A 137 -10.59 1.93 25.31
N THR A 138 -10.35 3.23 25.58
CA THR A 138 -9.44 4.05 24.75
C THR A 138 -7.98 3.59 24.90
N LEU A 139 -7.56 3.17 26.09
CA LEU A 139 -6.21 2.64 26.30
C LEU A 139 -6.00 1.32 25.54
N ALA A 140 -6.99 0.42 25.54
CA ALA A 140 -6.96 -0.81 24.75
C ALA A 140 -6.88 -0.53 23.24
N VAL A 141 -7.63 0.45 22.74
CA VAL A 141 -7.57 0.90 21.33
C VAL A 141 -6.19 1.44 20.98
N VAL A 142 -5.58 2.25 21.85
CA VAL A 142 -4.22 2.79 21.64
C VAL A 142 -3.18 1.67 21.63
N HIS A 143 -3.23 0.71 22.56
CA HIS A 143 -2.31 -0.43 22.55
C HIS A 143 -2.49 -1.34 21.34
N ALA A 144 -3.74 -1.59 20.92
CA ALA A 144 -4.02 -2.33 19.69
C ALA A 144 -3.48 -1.59 18.46
N TYR A 145 -3.67 -0.28 18.38
CA TYR A 145 -3.11 0.55 17.31
C TYR A 145 -1.58 0.51 17.30
N ILE A 146 -0.92 0.63 18.46
CA ILE A 146 0.54 0.54 18.57
C ILE A 146 1.02 -0.84 18.11
N ALA A 147 0.39 -1.93 18.55
CA ALA A 147 0.73 -3.29 18.14
C ALA A 147 0.53 -3.51 16.62
N GLN A 148 -0.55 -2.98 16.04
CA GLN A 148 -0.78 -3.03 14.60
C GLN A 148 0.26 -2.21 13.82
N LYS A 149 0.63 -1.02 14.34
CA LYS A 149 1.63 -0.16 13.71
C LYS A 149 3.02 -0.82 13.72
N THR A 150 3.43 -1.41 14.84
CA THR A 150 4.73 -2.09 14.97
C THR A 150 4.81 -3.34 14.09
N THR A 151 3.76 -4.16 14.06
CA THR A 151 3.72 -5.36 13.18
C THR A 151 3.72 -4.97 11.70
N LYS A 152 2.94 -3.96 11.30
CA LYS A 152 2.94 -3.44 9.92
C LYS A 152 4.30 -2.86 9.52
N GLU A 153 4.97 -2.16 10.43
CA GLU A 153 6.31 -1.61 10.18
C GLU A 153 7.39 -2.70 10.10
N GLU A 154 7.28 -3.76 10.91
CA GLU A 154 8.13 -4.95 10.80
C GLU A 154 7.97 -5.65 9.44
N GLU A 155 6.74 -5.89 9.01
CA GLU A 155 6.48 -6.46 7.67
C GLU A 155 7.00 -5.56 6.55
N ARG A 156 6.82 -4.24 6.66
CA ARG A 156 7.41 -3.29 5.71
C ARG A 156 8.94 -3.42 5.66
N ARG A 157 9.62 -3.52 6.81
CA ARG A 157 11.08 -3.70 6.87
C ARG A 157 11.51 -5.03 6.25
N ARG A 158 10.78 -6.12 6.51
CA ARG A 158 11.03 -7.43 5.89
C ARG A 158 10.89 -7.38 4.37
N LEU A 159 9.83 -6.76 3.87
CA LEU A 159 9.59 -6.59 2.43
C LEU A 159 10.66 -5.71 1.77
N LEU A 160 11.07 -4.62 2.42
CA LEU A 160 12.16 -3.77 1.92
C LEU A 160 13.47 -4.53 1.80
N LYS A 161 13.84 -5.31 2.84
CA LYS A 161 15.02 -6.18 2.83
C LYS A 161 14.94 -7.20 1.70
N ARG A 162 13.81 -7.89 1.54
CA ARG A 162 13.61 -8.85 0.46
C ARG A 162 13.67 -8.20 -0.92
N SER A 163 13.12 -7.00 -1.10
CA SER A 163 13.23 -6.27 -2.37
C SER A 163 14.67 -5.89 -2.69
N ALA A 164 15.46 -5.51 -1.69
CA ALA A 164 16.87 -5.18 -1.86
C ALA A 164 17.67 -6.43 -2.26
N GLU A 165 17.42 -7.55 -1.59
CA GLU A 165 18.04 -8.82 -1.93
C GLU A 165 17.70 -9.27 -3.36
N LEU A 166 16.43 -9.17 -3.76
CA LEU A 166 16.02 -9.49 -5.13
C LEU A 166 16.67 -8.57 -6.17
N ARG A 167 16.80 -7.27 -5.89
CA ARG A 167 17.54 -6.34 -6.77
C ARG A 167 19.00 -6.75 -6.93
N CYS A 168 19.69 -7.06 -5.83
CA CYS A 168 21.07 -7.53 -5.89
C CYS A 168 21.20 -8.85 -6.66
N GLN A 169 20.23 -9.77 -6.53
CA GLN A 169 20.20 -10.99 -7.33
C GLN A 169 20.01 -10.69 -8.82
N CYS A 170 19.09 -9.77 -9.18
CA CYS A 170 18.90 -9.32 -10.55
C CYS A 170 20.21 -8.77 -11.13
N GLU A 171 20.85 -7.81 -10.47
CA GLU A 171 22.13 -7.21 -10.89
C GLU A 171 23.23 -8.27 -11.06
N ALA A 172 23.34 -9.23 -10.13
CA ALA A 172 24.31 -10.32 -10.24
C ALA A 172 24.03 -11.22 -11.44
N THR A 173 22.77 -11.57 -11.69
CA THR A 173 22.39 -12.38 -12.86
C THR A 173 22.63 -11.65 -14.17
N GLU A 174 22.33 -10.34 -14.22
CA GLU A 174 22.61 -9.49 -15.38
C GLU A 174 24.11 -9.41 -15.66
N GLY A 175 24.94 -9.24 -14.62
CA GLY A 175 26.40 -9.27 -14.75
C GLY A 175 26.92 -10.60 -15.31
N ARG A 176 26.35 -11.73 -14.88
CA ARG A 176 26.69 -13.06 -15.42
C ARG A 176 26.26 -13.21 -16.88
N VAL A 177 25.06 -12.77 -17.24
CA VAL A 177 24.58 -12.78 -18.63
C VAL A 177 25.48 -11.92 -19.51
N SER A 178 25.86 -10.73 -19.06
CA SER A 178 26.80 -9.85 -19.77
C SER A 178 28.16 -10.51 -19.99
N THR A 179 28.71 -11.15 -18.95
CA THR A 179 29.99 -11.88 -19.05
C THR A 179 29.93 -13.03 -20.05
N VAL A 180 28.87 -13.85 -19.98
CA VAL A 180 28.67 -14.95 -20.93
C VAL A 180 28.48 -14.41 -22.35
N GLY A 181 27.73 -13.32 -22.51
CA GLY A 181 27.57 -12.63 -23.78
C GLY A 181 28.91 -12.22 -24.39
N LEU A 182 29.80 -11.60 -23.61
CA LEU A 182 31.14 -11.22 -24.06
C LEU A 182 31.98 -12.43 -24.50
N LEU A 183 31.93 -13.52 -23.74
CA LEU A 183 32.64 -14.76 -24.07
C LEU A 183 32.12 -15.40 -25.36
N ILE A 184 30.80 -15.37 -25.58
CA ILE A 184 30.19 -15.83 -26.82
C ILE A 184 30.67 -14.98 -27.99
N THR A 185 30.60 -13.65 -27.88
CA THR A 185 31.07 -12.74 -28.93
C THR A 185 32.53 -13.01 -29.29
N LYS A 186 33.42 -13.13 -28.29
CA LYS A 186 34.84 -13.46 -28.51
C LYS A 186 35.03 -14.82 -29.20
N SER A 187 34.23 -15.82 -28.82
CA SER A 187 34.28 -17.15 -29.43
C SER A 187 33.79 -17.13 -30.88
N VAL A 188 32.76 -16.32 -31.17
CA VAL A 188 32.23 -16.11 -32.53
C VAL A 188 33.26 -15.40 -33.41
N GLU A 189 33.91 -14.35 -32.92
CA GLU A 189 34.99 -13.63 -33.61
C GLU A 189 36.18 -14.54 -33.91
N SER A 190 36.62 -15.31 -32.92
CA SER A 190 37.71 -16.28 -33.09
C SER A 190 37.37 -17.33 -34.15
N ARG A 191 36.11 -17.77 -34.18
CA ARG A 191 35.62 -18.71 -35.21
C ARG A 191 35.57 -18.06 -36.59
N SER A 192 35.12 -16.82 -36.72
CA SER A 192 35.11 -16.13 -38.03
C SER A 192 36.52 -15.95 -38.59
N ASP A 193 37.50 -15.63 -37.74
CA ASP A 193 38.89 -15.50 -38.16
C ASP A 193 39.48 -16.82 -38.67
N LEU A 194 39.13 -17.93 -38.01
CA LEU A 194 39.55 -19.27 -38.45
C LEU A 194 38.90 -19.65 -39.79
N VAL A 195 37.60 -19.40 -39.95
CA VAL A 195 36.91 -19.65 -41.24
C VAL A 195 37.53 -18.81 -42.36
N ALA A 196 37.83 -17.53 -42.10
CA ALA A 196 38.48 -16.67 -43.09
C ALA A 196 39.86 -17.19 -43.51
N LYS A 197 40.66 -17.70 -42.56
CA LYS A 197 41.96 -18.34 -42.85
C LYS A 197 41.82 -19.64 -43.63
N GLU A 198 40.81 -20.45 -43.32
CA GLU A 198 40.51 -21.69 -44.04
C GLU A 198 40.11 -21.38 -45.50
N ASP A 199 39.22 -20.41 -45.72
CA ASP A 199 38.81 -19.98 -47.06
C ASP A 199 40.01 -19.42 -47.85
N GLN A 200 40.87 -18.60 -47.23
CA GLN A 200 42.09 -18.10 -47.87
C GLN A 200 43.03 -19.25 -48.29
N SER A 201 43.17 -20.26 -47.43
CA SER A 201 43.99 -21.45 -47.71
C SER A 201 43.38 -22.27 -48.85
N ARG A 202 42.05 -22.44 -48.87
CA ARG A 202 41.31 -23.14 -49.93
C ARG A 202 41.48 -22.44 -51.28
N THR A 203 41.31 -21.12 -51.33
CA THR A 203 41.54 -20.34 -52.55
C THR A 203 42.99 -20.43 -53.04
N SER A 204 43.96 -20.43 -52.12
CA SER A 204 45.38 -20.61 -52.47
C SER A 204 45.64 -21.99 -53.08
N LEU A 205 45.05 -23.04 -52.52
CA LEU A 205 45.13 -24.40 -53.07
C LEU A 205 44.44 -24.52 -54.44
N GLU A 206 43.29 -23.87 -54.64
CA GLU A 206 42.65 -23.82 -55.96
C GLU A 206 43.54 -23.15 -57.00
N ARG A 207 44.16 -22.01 -56.68
CA ARG A 207 45.13 -21.36 -57.59
C ARG A 207 46.28 -22.28 -57.97
N LEU A 208 46.85 -23.00 -56.99
CA LEU A 208 47.92 -23.97 -57.25
C LEU A 208 47.44 -25.14 -58.13
N ARG A 209 46.24 -25.66 -57.89
CA ARG A 209 45.63 -26.71 -58.74
C ARG A 209 45.43 -26.22 -60.18
N THR A 210 44.92 -25.00 -60.36
CA THR A 210 44.77 -24.39 -61.69
C THR A 210 46.12 -24.24 -62.40
N LEU A 211 47.15 -23.78 -61.69
CA LEU A 211 48.51 -23.67 -62.25
C LEU A 211 49.07 -25.03 -62.65
N LEU A 212 48.91 -26.06 -61.82
CA LEU A 212 49.34 -27.42 -62.14
C LEU A 212 48.65 -27.96 -63.40
N ALA A 213 47.35 -27.72 -63.56
CA ALA A 213 46.61 -28.11 -64.75
C ALA A 213 47.17 -27.43 -66.02
N LEU A 214 47.40 -26.11 -65.96
CA LEU A 214 48.00 -25.37 -67.08
C LEU A 214 49.39 -25.89 -67.47
N VAL A 215 50.23 -26.24 -66.49
CA VAL A 215 51.55 -26.83 -66.75
C VAL A 215 51.42 -28.21 -67.40
N GLN A 216 50.49 -29.05 -66.93
CA GLN A 216 50.24 -30.36 -67.53
C GLN A 216 49.78 -30.23 -68.99
N ASP A 217 48.86 -29.31 -69.28
CA ASP A 217 48.37 -29.03 -70.63
C ASP A 217 49.47 -28.51 -71.56
N SER A 218 50.37 -27.65 -71.06
CA SER A 218 51.52 -27.19 -71.86
C SER A 218 52.50 -28.31 -72.21
N ARG A 219 52.71 -29.26 -71.28
CA ARG A 219 53.59 -30.43 -71.51
C ARG A 219 52.98 -31.42 -72.48
N SER A 220 51.67 -31.66 -72.40
CA SER A 220 50.97 -32.53 -73.35
C SER A 220 50.92 -31.92 -74.75
N ALA A 221 50.71 -30.60 -74.88
CA ALA A 221 50.78 -29.89 -76.15
C ALA A 221 52.17 -29.93 -76.80
N ALA A 222 53.24 -29.74 -76.00
CA ALA A 222 54.62 -29.85 -76.49
C ALA A 222 54.96 -31.28 -76.93
N ALA A 223 54.50 -32.32 -76.21
CA ALA A 223 54.70 -33.71 -76.59
C ALA A 223 53.97 -34.09 -77.89
N ALA A 224 52.85 -33.45 -78.22
CA ALA A 224 52.09 -33.70 -79.45
C ALA A 224 52.67 -33.04 -80.71
N THR A 225 53.64 -32.12 -80.56
CA THR A 225 54.28 -31.40 -81.67
C THR A 225 55.66 -31.94 -82.06
N THR A 226 56.14 -32.98 -81.38
CA THR A 226 57.43 -33.66 -81.64
C THR A 226 57.19 -35.04 -82.24
#